data_AF-A0AA38XNN3-F1
#
_entry.id   AF-A0AA38XNN3-F1
#
_cell.length_a   1.000
_cell.length_b   1.000
_cell.length_c   1.000
_cell.angle_alpha   90.00
_cell.angle_beta   90.00
_cell.angle_gamma   90.00
#
_symmetry.space_group_name_H-M   'P 1'
#
loop_
_entity.id
_entity.type
_entity.pdbx_description
1 polymer ?
#
loop_
_entity_poly.entity_id
_entity_poly.type
_entity_poly.pdbx_seq_one_letter_code
_entity_poly.pdbx_strand_id
1 'polypeptide(L)'
;MSSSYYNSHPQGPSVMSPELQRAQIRLHQSEQVHQRTASQLQQVMTTRPKTPIEMSHKNEEIAQLRETLRQTEAHMNELRELVEKQKATIKHQSDQIAHPKQHYPTPSAIRYGQNDMPQLPPPPPPIFNQGALTNTPHNRPGPARPATQPIHQRQDSSPFGPPHSQQPARQHQVSQSQPTPFRQSRNVNEFGSPEALTQSFANMAVAKTPTGPSNRSNPTSGSWSRPPTRGSTPGAPRPPPAPTFNPANGMALIRTSGTGNAATITPAMEIVMKFAEVLTMAERYGYNHVNTPSTHGDESLSPDIKTMLLSAASHNTAFRFMQTPYTRYMLVFKIIVQFLLQRILRQDAFVGFDRQIDDNMKGYRSQIFGSTPGPIKRQLLTAIANEFKRVQSRPDFRDGLNRLAQQRADEMWPTLEKLMHLQTERPYEDLCDLMLKAYELAEMMACGIEEYRYVWANIGDRFRKDTMEPRDPYPNILPAEELERRGHTVKLGVTPLITSRTTSANGDVEEAQILKAFVLMETMRA
;
A
#
# COMPACT_ATOMS: atom_id res chain seq x y z
N MET A 1 -13.92 -2.11 48.79
CA MET A 1 -14.32 -3.51 48.52
C MET A 1 -15.38 -3.48 47.42
N SER A 2 -14.96 -3.54 46.16
CA SER A 2 -15.88 -3.56 45.01
C SER A 2 -15.38 -4.64 44.06
N SER A 3 -16.19 -5.69 43.92
CA SER A 3 -15.87 -6.94 43.23
C SER A 3 -16.07 -6.78 41.72
N SER A 4 -14.98 -6.81 40.97
CA SER A 4 -14.98 -6.86 39.51
C SER A 4 -14.96 -8.32 39.04
N TYR A 5 -16.12 -8.85 38.65
CA TYR A 5 -16.19 -10.14 37.97
C TYR A 5 -15.74 -9.99 36.51
N TYR A 6 -14.49 -10.38 36.24
CA TYR A 6 -14.00 -10.61 34.88
C TYR A 6 -14.63 -11.91 34.34
N ASN A 7 -15.48 -11.78 33.33
CA ASN A 7 -16.01 -12.91 32.58
C ASN A 7 -15.05 -13.21 31.43
N SER A 8 -14.03 -14.02 31.69
CA SER A 8 -13.09 -14.54 30.69
C SER A 8 -13.69 -15.78 30.04
N HIS A 9 -14.37 -15.63 28.90
CA HIS A 9 -14.67 -16.77 28.05
C HIS A 9 -13.42 -17.13 27.22
N PRO A 10 -12.92 -18.38 27.32
CA PRO A 10 -11.84 -18.84 26.46
C PRO A 10 -12.35 -18.88 25.01
N GLN A 11 -11.72 -18.10 24.14
CA GLN A 11 -11.94 -18.24 22.69
C GLN A 11 -11.40 -19.61 22.27
N GLY A 12 -12.31 -20.56 22.08
CA GLY A 12 -11.98 -21.85 21.50
C GLY A 12 -11.41 -21.67 20.08
N PRO A 13 -10.59 -22.62 19.60
CA PRO A 13 -10.04 -22.59 18.26
C PRO A 13 -11.19 -22.45 17.23
N SER A 14 -11.08 -21.46 16.34
CA SER A 14 -12.04 -21.26 15.25
C SER A 14 -12.07 -22.51 14.37
N VAL A 15 -13.09 -23.35 14.56
CA VAL A 15 -13.27 -24.58 13.79
C VAL A 15 -13.75 -24.19 12.40
N MET A 16 -12.83 -23.90 11.48
CA MET A 16 -13.17 -23.78 10.07
C MET A 16 -13.74 -25.11 9.57
N SER A 17 -14.88 -25.04 8.87
CA SER A 17 -15.47 -26.22 8.23
C SER A 17 -14.43 -26.88 7.30
N PRO A 18 -14.19 -28.20 7.43
CA PRO A 18 -13.26 -28.93 6.56
C PRO A 18 -13.59 -28.79 5.07
N GLU A 19 -14.86 -28.60 4.73
CA GLU A 19 -15.30 -28.39 3.35
C GLU A 19 -14.89 -27.01 2.82
N LEU A 20 -14.98 -25.97 3.64
CA LEU A 20 -14.54 -24.61 3.28
C LEU A 20 -13.04 -24.58 3.04
N GLN A 21 -12.27 -25.26 3.87
CA GLN A 21 -10.83 -25.39 3.70
C GLN A 21 -10.49 -26.11 2.38
N ARG A 22 -11.19 -27.21 2.06
CA ARG A 22 -11.01 -27.92 0.79
C ARG A 22 -11.37 -27.06 -0.42
N ALA A 23 -12.46 -26.30 -0.35
CA ALA A 23 -12.86 -25.38 -1.42
C ALA A 23 -11.83 -24.28 -1.66
N GLN A 24 -11.29 -23.70 -0.58
CA GLN A 24 -10.22 -22.69 -0.66
C GLN A 24 -8.92 -23.26 -1.26
N ILE A 25 -8.53 -24.48 -0.87
CA ILE A 25 -7.35 -25.14 -1.45
C ILE A 25 -7.54 -25.38 -2.95
N ARG A 26 -8.72 -25.86 -3.37
CA ARG A 26 -9.03 -26.07 -4.80
C ARG A 26 -9.05 -24.77 -5.58
N LEU A 27 -9.60 -23.70 -4.99
CA LEU A 27 -9.61 -22.37 -5.60
C LEU A 27 -8.17 -21.90 -5.84
N HIS A 28 -7.31 -22.00 -4.82
CA HIS A 28 -5.92 -21.60 -4.93
C HIS A 28 -5.15 -22.43 -5.99
N GLN A 29 -5.39 -23.75 -6.04
CA GLN A 29 -4.80 -24.61 -7.08
C GLN A 29 -5.28 -24.21 -8.48
N SER A 30 -6.57 -23.90 -8.64
CA SER A 30 -7.15 -23.47 -9.92
C SER A 30 -6.58 -22.12 -10.37
N GLU A 31 -6.34 -21.19 -9.44
CA GLU A 31 -5.68 -19.90 -9.72
C GLU A 31 -4.25 -20.08 -10.23
N GLN A 32 -3.48 -21.01 -9.63
CA GLN A 32 -2.12 -21.32 -10.11
C GLN A 32 -2.12 -21.92 -11.51
N VAL A 33 -3.07 -22.82 -11.82
CA VAL A 33 -3.22 -23.40 -13.16
C VAL A 33 -3.56 -22.30 -14.17
N HIS A 34 -4.53 -21.45 -13.86
CA HIS A 34 -4.93 -20.33 -14.71
C HIS A 34 -3.75 -19.40 -15.03
N GLN A 35 -2.95 -19.03 -14.01
CA GLN A 35 -1.76 -18.19 -14.21
C GLN A 35 -0.74 -18.84 -15.15
N ARG A 36 -0.44 -20.14 -14.99
CA ARG A 36 0.49 -20.86 -15.87
C ARG A 36 -0.01 -20.91 -17.31
N THR A 37 -1.29 -21.21 -17.52
CA THR A 37 -1.88 -21.26 -18.86
C THR A 37 -1.86 -19.88 -19.53
N ALA A 38 -2.10 -18.81 -18.77
CA ALA A 38 -2.03 -17.43 -19.27
C ALA A 38 -0.61 -17.05 -19.71
N SER A 39 0.41 -17.39 -18.91
CA SER A 39 1.81 -17.16 -19.27
C SER A 39 2.22 -17.97 -20.50
N GLN A 40 1.77 -19.22 -20.61
CA GLN A 40 2.04 -20.05 -21.79
C GLN A 40 1.41 -19.46 -23.05
N LEU A 41 0.16 -18.99 -22.98
CA LEU A 41 -0.50 -18.30 -24.09
C LEU A 41 0.29 -17.07 -24.55
N GLN A 42 0.79 -16.27 -23.60
CA GLN A 42 1.61 -15.09 -23.92
C GLN A 42 2.94 -15.49 -24.59
N GLN A 43 3.56 -16.58 -24.17
CA GLN A 43 4.78 -17.12 -24.79
C GLN A 43 4.54 -17.62 -26.22
N VAL A 44 3.44 -18.33 -26.46
CA VAL A 44 3.08 -18.81 -27.80
C VAL A 44 2.75 -17.63 -28.72
N MET A 45 2.04 -16.61 -28.24
CA MET A 45 1.71 -15.41 -29.01
C MET A 45 2.95 -14.55 -29.37
N THR A 46 3.99 -14.54 -28.55
CA THR A 46 5.21 -13.76 -28.81
C THR A 46 6.18 -14.46 -29.76
N THR A 47 6.17 -15.79 -29.80
CA THR A 47 7.04 -16.57 -30.70
C THR A 47 6.44 -16.68 -32.10
N ARG A 48 6.57 -15.64 -32.92
CA ARG A 48 6.06 -15.63 -34.30
C ARG A 48 6.80 -16.67 -35.18
N PRO A 49 6.13 -17.70 -35.71
CA PRO A 49 6.76 -18.71 -36.56
C PRO A 49 7.08 -18.13 -37.95
N LYS A 50 8.18 -18.59 -38.56
CA LYS A 50 8.67 -18.10 -39.86
C LYS A 50 8.12 -18.89 -41.05
N THR A 51 7.45 -20.03 -40.81
CA THR A 51 6.95 -20.90 -41.86
C THR A 51 5.41 -21.04 -41.82
N PRO A 52 4.73 -21.14 -42.97
CA PRO A 52 3.25 -21.22 -43.02
C PRO A 52 2.66 -22.45 -42.31
N ILE A 53 3.36 -23.60 -42.36
CA ILE A 53 2.89 -24.85 -41.74
C ILE A 53 2.95 -24.75 -40.21
N GLU A 54 4.02 -24.17 -39.68
CA GLU A 54 4.20 -23.96 -38.23
C GLU A 54 3.21 -22.92 -37.67
N MET A 55 2.76 -21.98 -38.51
CA MET A 55 1.71 -21.01 -38.14
C MET A 55 0.35 -21.68 -37.89
N SER A 56 -0.02 -22.69 -38.70
CA SER A 56 -1.26 -23.44 -38.50
C SER A 56 -1.28 -24.16 -37.15
N HIS A 57 -0.20 -24.87 -36.82
CA HIS A 57 -0.08 -25.57 -35.54
C HIS A 57 -0.11 -24.62 -34.34
N LYS A 58 0.58 -23.48 -34.40
CA LYS A 58 0.53 -22.49 -33.31
C LYS A 58 -0.84 -21.83 -33.16
N ASN A 59 -1.58 -21.63 -34.25
CA ASN A 59 -2.94 -21.11 -34.18
C ASN A 59 -3.90 -22.10 -33.49
N GLU A 60 -3.76 -23.40 -33.76
CA GLU A 60 -4.49 -24.45 -33.05
C GLU A 60 -4.13 -24.49 -31.56
N GLU A 61 -2.84 -24.40 -31.22
CA GLU A 61 -2.36 -24.34 -29.83
C GLU A 61 -2.92 -23.11 -29.08
N ILE A 62 -2.92 -21.94 -29.71
CA ILE A 62 -3.50 -20.71 -29.16
C ILE A 62 -5.00 -20.90 -28.91
N ALA A 63 -5.73 -21.53 -29.83
CA ALA A 63 -7.16 -21.79 -29.65
C ALA A 63 -7.42 -22.74 -28.46
N GLN A 64 -6.63 -23.79 -28.31
CA GLN A 64 -6.72 -24.73 -27.19
C GLN A 64 -6.40 -24.06 -25.84
N LEU A 65 -5.34 -23.24 -25.78
CA LEU A 65 -4.97 -22.51 -24.56
C LEU A 65 -6.06 -21.50 -24.14
N ARG A 66 -6.68 -20.82 -25.10
CA ARG A 66 -7.81 -19.91 -24.84
C ARG A 66 -9.02 -20.64 -24.29
N GLU A 67 -9.38 -21.79 -24.86
CA GLU A 67 -10.50 -22.59 -24.35
C GLU A 67 -10.21 -23.14 -22.95
N THR A 68 -8.97 -23.57 -22.69
CA THR A 68 -8.55 -24.02 -21.36
C THR A 68 -8.63 -22.90 -20.32
N LEU A 69 -8.24 -21.67 -20.68
CA LEU A 69 -8.42 -20.50 -19.82
C LEU A 69 -9.89 -20.25 -19.49
N ARG A 70 -10.77 -20.29 -20.50
CA ARG A 70 -12.21 -20.11 -20.31
C ARG A 70 -12.81 -21.16 -19.36
N GLN A 71 -12.40 -22.43 -19.49
CA GLN A 71 -12.86 -23.52 -18.63
C GLN A 71 -12.35 -23.37 -17.20
N THR A 72 -11.07 -23.02 -17.01
CA THR A 72 -10.50 -22.82 -15.68
C THR A 72 -11.10 -21.60 -14.97
N GLU A 73 -11.41 -20.53 -15.71
CA GLU A 73 -12.11 -19.35 -15.19
C GLU A 73 -13.54 -19.67 -14.74
N ALA A 74 -14.30 -20.43 -15.54
CA ALA A 74 -15.63 -20.89 -15.16
C ALA A 74 -15.60 -21.71 -13.86
N HIS A 75 -14.65 -22.66 -13.75
CA HIS A 75 -14.45 -23.47 -12.55
C HIS A 75 -14.03 -22.62 -11.33
N MET A 76 -13.20 -21.60 -11.49
CA MET A 76 -12.87 -20.67 -10.41
C MET A 76 -14.10 -19.89 -9.92
N ASN A 77 -14.99 -19.48 -10.84
CA ASN A 77 -16.22 -18.78 -10.48
C ASN A 77 -17.18 -19.69 -9.69
N GLU A 78 -17.34 -20.95 -10.10
CA GLU A 78 -18.12 -21.94 -9.34
C GLU A 78 -17.55 -22.16 -7.92
N LEU A 79 -16.23 -22.28 -7.78
CA LEU A 79 -15.59 -22.42 -6.47
C LEU A 79 -15.76 -21.18 -5.59
N ARG A 80 -15.70 -19.97 -6.17
CA ARG A 80 -15.95 -18.72 -5.44
C ARG A 80 -17.39 -18.64 -4.93
N GLU A 81 -18.36 -19.01 -5.75
CA GLU A 81 -19.77 -19.05 -5.36
C GLU A 81 -19.98 -20.05 -4.22
N LEU A 82 -19.37 -21.23 -4.28
CA LEU A 82 -19.45 -22.24 -3.24
C LEU A 82 -18.85 -21.75 -1.91
N VAL A 83 -17.68 -21.09 -1.96
CA VAL A 83 -17.04 -20.48 -0.79
C VAL A 83 -17.94 -19.42 -0.15
N GLU A 84 -18.53 -18.53 -0.94
CA GLU A 84 -19.45 -17.51 -0.43
C GLU A 84 -20.72 -18.12 0.18
N LYS A 85 -21.31 -19.14 -0.47
CA LYS A 85 -22.47 -19.87 0.07
C LYS A 85 -22.16 -20.55 1.41
N GLN A 86 -20.98 -21.15 1.54
CA GLN A 86 -20.55 -21.77 2.80
C GLN A 86 -20.30 -20.73 3.89
N LYS A 87 -19.67 -19.59 3.57
CA LYS A 87 -19.53 -18.47 4.51
C LYS A 87 -20.88 -17.96 5.00
N ALA A 88 -21.84 -17.77 4.10
CA ALA A 88 -23.19 -17.34 4.46
C ALA A 88 -23.89 -18.35 5.37
N THR A 89 -23.73 -19.65 5.11
CA THR A 89 -24.29 -20.72 5.93
C THR A 89 -23.66 -20.75 7.32
N ILE A 90 -22.33 -20.67 7.41
CA ILE A 90 -21.60 -20.63 8.69
C ILE A 90 -22.00 -19.40 9.49
N LYS A 91 -22.13 -18.24 8.83
CA LYS A 91 -22.60 -17.01 9.47
C LYS A 91 -24.01 -17.20 10.03
N HIS A 92 -24.93 -17.73 9.25
CA HIS A 92 -26.30 -17.97 9.70
C HIS A 92 -26.36 -18.94 10.90
N GLN A 93 -25.59 -20.03 10.87
CA GLN A 93 -25.48 -20.97 11.99
C GLN A 93 -24.86 -20.31 13.22
N SER A 94 -23.82 -19.50 13.04
CA SER A 94 -23.17 -18.73 14.11
C SER A 94 -24.15 -17.75 14.75
N ASP A 95 -24.96 -17.05 13.94
CA ASP A 95 -25.97 -16.11 14.41
C ASP A 95 -27.09 -16.83 15.21
N GLN A 96 -27.51 -18.02 14.76
CA GLN A 96 -28.48 -18.86 15.48
C GLN A 96 -27.92 -19.38 16.83
N ILE A 97 -26.63 -19.72 16.88
CA ILE A 97 -25.97 -20.18 18.10
C ILE A 97 -25.73 -19.02 19.08
N ALA A 98 -25.38 -17.83 18.56
CA ALA A 98 -25.16 -16.63 19.37
C ALA A 98 -26.46 -16.10 19.99
N HIS A 99 -27.59 -16.30 19.31
CA HIS A 99 -28.92 -15.89 19.76
C HIS A 99 -29.85 -17.11 19.85
N PRO A 100 -29.61 -18.05 20.80
CA PRO A 100 -30.53 -19.15 20.99
C PRO A 100 -31.85 -18.52 21.40
N LYS A 101 -32.86 -18.59 20.52
CA LYS A 101 -34.20 -18.09 20.81
C LYS A 101 -34.58 -18.64 22.16
N GLN A 102 -34.72 -17.78 23.17
CA GLN A 102 -35.16 -18.18 24.49
C GLN A 102 -36.52 -18.84 24.29
N HIS A 103 -36.55 -20.17 24.38
CA HIS A 103 -37.80 -20.91 24.43
C HIS A 103 -38.51 -20.41 25.68
N TYR A 104 -39.46 -19.50 25.50
CA TYR A 104 -40.37 -19.11 26.56
C TYR A 104 -41.02 -20.40 27.06
N PRO A 105 -40.89 -20.74 28.35
CA PRO A 105 -41.57 -21.90 28.91
C PRO A 105 -43.06 -21.71 28.68
N THR A 106 -43.66 -22.64 27.93
CA THR A 106 -45.09 -22.73 27.76
C THR A 106 -45.72 -22.69 29.15
N PRO A 107 -46.61 -21.72 29.46
CA PRO A 107 -47.16 -21.58 30.79
C PRO A 107 -47.90 -22.88 31.13
N SER A 108 -47.39 -23.55 32.17
CA SER A 108 -48.06 -24.71 32.75
C SER A 108 -49.40 -24.25 33.28
N ALA A 109 -50.48 -24.72 32.67
CA ALA A 109 -51.84 -24.38 33.05
C ALA A 109 -52.07 -24.77 34.52
N ILE A 110 -52.17 -23.74 35.36
CA ILE A 110 -52.72 -23.85 36.71
C ILE A 110 -54.17 -24.30 36.56
N ARG A 111 -54.39 -25.50 37.09
CA ARG A 111 -55.63 -26.24 37.17
C ARG A 111 -56.58 -25.55 38.14
N TYR A 112 -57.65 -24.92 37.65
CA TYR A 112 -58.92 -24.81 38.38
C TYR A 112 -60.09 -24.64 37.39
N GLY A 113 -61.04 -25.57 37.45
CA GLY A 113 -62.47 -25.28 37.39
C GLY A 113 -63.11 -24.86 36.07
N GLN A 114 -63.79 -25.84 35.47
CA GLN A 114 -65.19 -25.75 35.04
C GLN A 114 -65.51 -25.36 33.57
N ASN A 115 -66.04 -26.38 32.89
CA ASN A 115 -67.08 -26.42 31.87
C ASN A 115 -66.91 -25.76 30.48
N ASP A 116 -67.38 -26.57 29.52
CA ASP A 116 -67.79 -26.32 28.14
C ASP A 116 -66.73 -26.14 27.05
N MET A 117 -66.58 -27.25 26.33
CA MET A 117 -65.91 -27.45 25.04
C MET A 117 -66.44 -26.50 23.95
N PRO A 118 -65.59 -26.16 22.98
CA PRO A 118 -65.82 -26.71 21.64
C PRO A 118 -64.57 -27.38 21.06
N GLN A 119 -64.80 -28.49 20.35
CA GLN A 119 -63.81 -29.31 19.67
C GLN A 119 -62.99 -28.49 18.65
N LEU A 120 -61.67 -28.54 18.78
CA LEU A 120 -60.72 -28.16 17.72
C LEU A 120 -60.11 -29.42 17.10
N PRO A 121 -59.86 -29.43 15.77
CA PRO A 121 -59.43 -30.60 15.03
C PRO A 121 -57.99 -31.02 15.38
N PRO A 122 -57.66 -32.31 15.22
CA PRO A 122 -56.34 -32.84 15.57
C PRO A 122 -55.23 -32.26 14.67
N PRO A 123 -54.01 -32.04 15.23
CA PRO A 123 -52.88 -31.55 14.45
C PRO A 123 -52.37 -32.61 13.46
N PRO A 124 -51.86 -32.21 12.29
CA PRO A 124 -51.36 -33.12 11.27
C PRO A 124 -50.06 -33.81 11.69
N PRO A 125 -49.80 -35.05 11.23
CA PRO A 125 -48.59 -35.79 11.57
C PRO A 125 -47.33 -35.21 10.90
N PRO A 126 -46.14 -35.41 11.51
CA PRO A 126 -44.88 -34.92 10.96
C PRO A 126 -44.52 -35.67 9.67
N ILE A 127 -44.23 -34.90 8.62
CA ILE A 127 -43.74 -35.37 7.33
C ILE A 127 -42.27 -35.81 7.50
N PHE A 128 -42.05 -37.10 7.77
CA PHE A 128 -40.76 -37.75 7.51
C PHE A 128 -40.79 -38.31 6.09
N ASN A 129 -40.11 -37.63 5.17
CA ASN A 129 -39.88 -38.15 3.83
C ASN A 129 -38.80 -39.24 3.86
N GLN A 130 -39.22 -40.47 3.55
CA GLN A 130 -38.37 -41.57 3.07
C GLN A 130 -38.44 -41.62 1.53
N GLY A 131 -37.33 -42.06 0.90
CA GLY A 131 -37.23 -42.46 -0.51
C GLY A 131 -36.37 -41.49 -1.34
N ALA A 132 -35.34 -41.89 -2.09
CA ALA A 132 -35.22 -43.13 -2.84
C ALA A 132 -33.77 -43.62 -3.03
N LEU A 133 -33.69 -44.94 -3.22
CA LEU A 133 -32.56 -45.77 -3.62
C LEU A 133 -32.38 -45.79 -5.16
N THR A 134 -31.29 -46.46 -5.56
CA THR A 134 -31.01 -47.13 -6.86
C THR A 134 -30.17 -46.34 -7.89
N ASN A 135 -28.90 -46.70 -8.05
CA ASN A 135 -28.44 -47.65 -9.09
C ASN A 135 -26.91 -47.69 -9.20
N THR A 136 -26.34 -48.82 -8.78
CA THR A 136 -25.05 -49.35 -9.24
C THR A 136 -25.16 -49.86 -10.68
N PRO A 137 -24.07 -49.79 -11.46
CA PRO A 137 -23.63 -50.99 -12.13
C PRO A 137 -22.12 -51.27 -11.98
N HIS A 138 -21.84 -52.51 -12.35
CA HIS A 138 -20.74 -53.39 -12.00
C HIS A 138 -19.64 -53.39 -13.09
N ASN A 139 -18.41 -53.74 -12.66
CA ASN A 139 -17.34 -54.45 -13.39
C ASN A 139 -16.29 -53.76 -14.30
N ARG A 140 -15.03 -54.07 -13.92
CA ARG A 140 -13.83 -54.43 -14.71
C ARG A 140 -12.91 -53.32 -15.28
N PRO A 141 -11.64 -53.63 -15.64
CA PRO A 141 -10.56 -54.19 -14.82
C PRO A 141 -9.29 -53.29 -14.88
N GLY A 142 -8.39 -53.43 -13.90
CA GLY A 142 -7.10 -52.72 -13.92
C GLY A 142 -6.11 -53.27 -14.96
N PRO A 143 -5.10 -52.46 -15.33
CA PRO A 143 -3.82 -53.00 -15.78
C PRO A 143 -2.65 -52.52 -14.92
N ALA A 144 -1.87 -53.53 -14.52
CA ALA A 144 -0.41 -53.62 -14.50
C ALA A 144 0.43 -52.34 -14.31
N ARG A 145 1.16 -52.33 -13.19
CA ARG A 145 2.46 -51.67 -13.03
C ARG A 145 3.47 -52.23 -14.05
N PRO A 146 4.37 -51.40 -14.58
CA PRO A 146 5.73 -51.81 -14.87
C PRO A 146 6.70 -51.17 -13.87
N ALA A 147 7.50 -52.04 -13.25
CA ALA A 147 8.77 -51.66 -12.67
C ALA A 147 9.78 -51.46 -13.81
N THR A 148 10.53 -50.37 -13.80
CA THR A 148 11.78 -50.24 -14.56
C THR A 148 12.81 -49.42 -13.80
N GLN A 149 14.03 -49.90 -13.93
CA GLN A 149 15.25 -49.66 -13.18
C GLN A 149 15.95 -48.32 -13.46
N PRO A 150 16.97 -47.95 -12.65
CA PRO A 150 17.72 -46.70 -12.79
C PRO A 150 18.86 -46.86 -13.79
N ILE A 151 19.01 -45.91 -14.73
CA ILE A 151 20.14 -45.90 -15.68
C ILE A 151 20.67 -44.47 -15.89
N HIS A 152 21.97 -44.36 -15.58
CA HIS A 152 23.03 -43.46 -16.05
C HIS A 152 22.93 -41.93 -15.97
N GLN A 153 23.79 -41.41 -15.08
CA GLN A 153 24.67 -40.25 -15.27
C GLN A 153 25.09 -40.04 -16.73
N ARG A 154 24.85 -38.83 -17.24
CA ARG A 154 25.72 -38.21 -18.25
C ARG A 154 26.18 -36.85 -17.74
N GLN A 155 27.50 -36.74 -17.63
CA GLN A 155 28.24 -35.50 -17.55
C GLN A 155 28.16 -34.84 -18.92
N ASP A 156 27.63 -33.62 -19.00
CA ASP A 156 27.86 -32.74 -20.14
C ASP A 156 28.80 -31.62 -19.70
N SER A 157 30.01 -31.70 -20.23
CA SER A 157 31.09 -30.73 -20.16
C SER A 157 30.72 -29.49 -20.95
N SER A 158 30.70 -28.31 -20.32
CA SER A 158 30.61 -27.03 -21.03
C SER A 158 32.02 -26.47 -21.26
N PRO A 159 32.44 -26.19 -22.52
CA PRO A 159 33.80 -25.78 -22.84
C PRO A 159 33.85 -24.33 -23.33
N PHE A 160 33.59 -23.33 -22.49
CA PHE A 160 33.94 -21.94 -22.84
C PHE A 160 34.23 -21.12 -21.58
N GLY A 161 35.51 -20.96 -21.27
CA GLY A 161 36.01 -19.89 -20.40
C GLY A 161 36.53 -18.73 -21.27
N PRO A 162 36.30 -17.47 -20.88
CA PRO A 162 37.05 -16.34 -21.42
C PRO A 162 38.21 -15.94 -20.47
N PRO A 163 39.31 -15.41 -21.03
CA PRO A 163 40.58 -15.24 -20.32
C PRO A 163 40.69 -13.93 -19.53
N HIS A 164 41.62 -13.98 -18.56
CA HIS A 164 42.24 -12.84 -17.90
C HIS A 164 42.87 -11.82 -18.87
N SER A 165 42.67 -10.53 -18.58
CA SER A 165 43.54 -9.42 -18.97
C SER A 165 43.47 -8.36 -17.87
N GLN A 166 44.50 -8.27 -17.04
CA GLN A 166 45.59 -7.27 -17.08
C GLN A 166 45.14 -5.81 -16.92
N GLN A 167 45.50 -5.24 -15.77
CA GLN A 167 45.62 -3.80 -15.50
C GLN A 167 46.60 -3.14 -16.49
N PRO A 168 46.48 -1.82 -16.68
CA PRO A 168 47.55 -1.00 -16.12
C PRO A 168 47.08 0.26 -15.39
N ALA A 169 47.90 0.63 -14.42
CA ALA A 169 47.89 1.90 -13.71
C ALA A 169 48.05 3.10 -14.65
N ARG A 170 47.40 4.22 -14.33
CA ARG A 170 47.94 5.56 -14.53
C ARG A 170 47.37 6.56 -13.53
N GLN A 171 48.29 7.12 -12.74
CA GLN A 171 48.13 8.35 -11.99
C GLN A 171 47.85 9.51 -12.95
N HIS A 172 46.89 10.37 -12.62
CA HIS A 172 47.02 11.80 -12.87
C HIS A 172 46.32 12.59 -11.75
N GLN A 173 47.15 13.28 -11.00
CA GLN A 173 46.86 14.28 -10.00
C GLN A 173 46.57 15.58 -10.73
N VAL A 174 45.36 16.14 -10.59
CA VAL A 174 45.09 17.53 -10.98
C VAL A 174 44.29 18.20 -9.87
N SER A 175 44.94 19.19 -9.28
CA SER A 175 44.46 20.16 -8.32
C SER A 175 43.31 20.96 -8.90
N GLN A 176 42.18 21.07 -8.19
CA GLN A 176 41.23 22.15 -8.40
C GLN A 176 40.65 22.63 -7.07
N SER A 177 40.95 23.91 -6.79
CA SER A 177 40.37 24.76 -5.77
C SER A 177 38.88 24.97 -6.02
N GLN A 178 38.08 24.99 -4.95
CA GLN A 178 36.77 25.65 -4.99
C GLN A 178 36.55 26.59 -3.80
N PRO A 179 35.88 27.73 -4.06
CA PRO A 179 35.52 28.73 -3.06
C PRO A 179 34.22 28.37 -2.34
N THR A 180 34.03 28.98 -1.17
CA THR A 180 32.78 29.04 -0.42
C THR A 180 31.64 29.59 -1.28
N PRO A 181 30.39 29.18 -1.00
CA PRO A 181 29.44 30.23 -0.63
C PRO A 181 28.46 29.88 0.49
N PHE A 182 28.10 30.95 1.19
CA PHE A 182 26.95 31.13 2.06
C PHE A 182 25.69 30.39 1.57
N ARG A 183 25.06 29.61 2.46
CA ARG A 183 23.65 29.23 2.36
C ARG A 183 22.84 30.09 3.31
N GLN A 184 22.07 31.04 2.77
CA GLN A 184 20.92 31.60 3.47
C GLN A 184 19.73 30.66 3.26
N SER A 185 19.22 30.09 4.34
CA SER A 185 17.95 29.36 4.37
C SER A 185 16.79 30.36 4.18
N ARG A 186 16.20 30.37 2.98
CA ARG A 186 14.92 31.04 2.73
C ARG A 186 13.80 30.12 3.20
N ASN A 187 13.18 30.46 4.34
CA ASN A 187 11.89 29.88 4.71
C ASN A 187 10.84 30.41 3.74
N VAL A 188 10.05 29.50 3.18
CA VAL A 188 8.89 29.79 2.32
C VAL A 188 7.69 29.20 3.05
N ASN A 189 6.65 30.00 3.29
CA ASN A 189 5.41 29.48 3.86
C ASN A 189 4.70 28.54 2.87
N GLU A 190 3.87 27.64 3.41
CA GLU A 190 3.19 26.47 2.80
C GLU A 190 2.40 26.72 1.48
N PHE A 191 2.33 27.97 1.00
CA PHE A 191 1.60 28.36 -0.23
C PHE A 191 2.46 29.08 -1.30
N GLY A 192 3.78 29.21 -1.12
CA GLY A 192 4.69 29.60 -2.21
C GLY A 192 4.62 31.07 -2.68
N SER A 193 4.30 32.02 -1.81
CA SER A 193 4.40 33.48 -2.09
C SER A 193 5.51 34.16 -1.27
N PRO A 194 6.22 35.17 -1.80
CA PRO A 194 7.19 35.96 -1.04
C PRO A 194 6.47 36.85 -0.01
N GLU A 195 6.91 36.77 1.24
CA GLU A 195 6.36 37.52 2.38
C GLU A 195 6.66 39.02 2.25
N ALA A 196 5.66 39.86 2.48
CA ALA A 196 5.82 41.31 2.50
C ALA A 196 6.52 41.75 3.79
N LEU A 197 7.74 42.28 3.65
CA LEU A 197 8.53 42.89 4.73
C LEU A 197 7.76 44.05 5.36
N THR A 198 7.19 43.84 6.54
CA THR A 198 6.78 44.92 7.43
C THR A 198 7.96 45.27 8.34
N GLN A 199 8.58 46.41 8.05
CA GLN A 199 9.56 47.03 8.93
C GLN A 199 8.84 47.52 10.19
N SER A 200 9.24 47.02 11.36
CA SER A 200 8.93 47.68 12.64
C SER A 200 10.23 48.05 13.34
N PHE A 201 10.37 49.35 13.55
CA PHE A 201 11.40 50.01 14.32
C PHE A 201 11.10 49.93 15.83
N ALA A 202 12.19 50.07 16.61
CA ALA A 202 12.28 50.57 17.99
C ALA A 202 12.37 49.55 19.16
N ASN A 203 13.64 49.31 19.55
CA ASN A 203 14.30 49.79 20.77
C ASN A 203 14.11 49.14 22.17
N MET A 204 15.29 48.76 22.69
CA MET A 204 15.89 48.99 24.01
C MET A 204 15.71 48.00 25.18
N ALA A 205 16.83 47.32 25.44
CA ALA A 205 17.59 47.22 26.71
C ALA A 205 16.99 46.44 27.90
N VAL A 206 17.76 45.49 28.44
CA VAL A 206 18.62 45.65 29.64
C VAL A 206 19.32 44.31 29.96
N ALA A 207 20.59 44.42 30.34
CA ALA A 207 21.52 43.36 30.69
C ALA A 207 21.23 42.61 32.00
N LYS A 208 21.74 41.37 32.13
CA LYS A 208 22.85 41.00 33.05
C LYS A 208 23.09 39.49 33.08
N THR A 209 24.34 39.11 32.88
CA THR A 209 24.99 37.85 33.28
C THR A 209 25.11 37.76 34.82
N PRO A 210 25.40 36.58 35.39
CA PRO A 210 26.79 36.30 35.72
C PRO A 210 27.29 34.86 35.50
N THR A 211 28.60 34.83 35.30
CA THR A 211 29.62 33.78 35.25
C THR A 211 29.69 32.83 36.45
N GLY A 212 30.17 31.60 36.22
CA GLY A 212 30.66 30.68 37.25
C GLY A 212 31.27 29.37 36.68
N PRO A 213 32.56 29.05 36.92
CA PRO A 213 33.32 28.01 36.21
C PRO A 213 33.75 26.79 37.06
N SER A 214 34.05 25.65 36.41
CA SER A 214 34.98 24.58 36.86
C SER A 214 34.99 23.48 35.79
N ASN A 215 36.00 23.26 34.96
CA ASN A 215 37.40 22.88 35.19
C ASN A 215 37.57 21.54 35.94
N ARG A 216 37.74 20.44 35.20
CA ARG A 216 38.68 19.36 35.57
C ARG A 216 39.01 18.44 34.39
N SER A 217 40.27 18.51 33.99
CA SER A 217 41.03 17.54 33.23
C SER A 217 41.29 16.26 34.06
N ASN A 218 41.39 15.10 33.39
CA ASN A 218 42.64 14.34 33.17
C ASN A 218 42.36 12.86 32.77
N PRO A 219 43.34 12.16 32.18
CA PRO A 219 43.17 11.04 31.26
C PRO A 219 43.58 9.69 31.88
N THR A 220 43.58 8.62 31.07
CA THR A 220 44.72 7.67 30.84
C THR A 220 44.26 6.21 30.65
N SER A 221 44.86 5.60 29.61
CA SER A 221 45.15 4.19 29.25
C SER A 221 44.52 2.99 29.96
N GLY A 222 44.23 1.98 29.13
CA GLY A 222 44.07 0.59 29.56
C GLY A 222 44.02 -0.40 28.39
N SER A 223 45.17 -0.63 27.75
CA SER A 223 45.43 -1.75 26.85
C SER A 223 45.30 -3.08 27.58
N TRP A 224 44.46 -4.00 27.09
CA TRP A 224 44.53 -5.44 27.44
C TRP A 224 44.21 -6.31 26.23
N SER A 225 45.24 -7.01 25.79
CA SER A 225 45.25 -8.12 24.85
C SER A 225 44.61 -9.39 25.45
N ARG A 226 43.85 -10.17 24.66
CA ARG A 226 43.58 -11.61 24.90
C ARG A 226 43.18 -12.33 23.59
N PRO A 227 43.33 -13.68 23.52
CA PRO A 227 43.78 -14.43 22.33
C PRO A 227 42.63 -15.12 21.56
N PRO A 228 42.91 -15.73 20.39
CA PRO A 228 41.88 -16.33 19.54
C PRO A 228 41.49 -17.72 20.06
N THR A 229 40.19 -17.92 20.30
CA THR A 229 39.62 -19.25 20.57
C THR A 229 38.90 -19.73 19.31
N ARG A 230 39.47 -20.76 18.68
CA ARG A 230 38.93 -21.50 17.55
C ARG A 230 37.80 -22.38 18.07
N GLY A 231 36.56 -22.05 17.73
CA GLY A 231 35.37 -22.82 18.07
C GLY A 231 34.41 -22.84 16.89
N SER A 232 34.23 -24.02 16.32
CA SER A 232 33.23 -24.38 15.32
C SER A 232 31.82 -24.13 15.87
N THR A 233 31.01 -23.34 15.17
CA THR A 233 29.57 -23.17 15.46
C THR A 233 28.72 -23.73 14.31
N PRO A 234 27.65 -24.48 14.65
CA PRO A 234 26.77 -25.17 13.72
C PRO A 234 25.71 -24.23 13.13
N GLY A 235 25.26 -24.56 11.92
CA GLY A 235 23.97 -24.19 11.32
C GLY A 235 23.46 -22.77 11.61
N ALA A 236 23.78 -21.82 10.72
CA ALA A 236 23.15 -20.51 10.72
C ALA A 236 21.61 -20.65 10.68
N PRO A 237 20.86 -19.97 11.57
CA PRO A 237 19.40 -19.98 11.54
C PRO A 237 18.94 -19.34 10.23
N ARG A 238 18.17 -20.11 9.45
CA ARG A 238 17.52 -19.63 8.23
C ARG A 238 16.63 -18.44 8.60
N PRO A 239 16.74 -17.29 7.90
CA PRO A 239 15.87 -16.15 8.17
C PRO A 239 14.41 -16.57 7.99
N PRO A 240 13.48 -16.07 8.82
CA PRO A 240 12.06 -16.37 8.68
C PRO A 240 11.60 -16.00 7.26
N PRO A 241 10.70 -16.80 6.65
CA PRO A 241 10.15 -16.47 5.35
C PRO A 241 9.51 -15.08 5.40
N ALA A 242 9.75 -14.27 4.36
CA ALA A 242 9.08 -12.99 4.21
C ALA A 242 7.55 -13.23 4.27
N PRO A 243 6.81 -12.54 5.15
CA PRO A 243 5.38 -12.71 5.27
C PRO A 243 4.71 -12.29 3.97
N THR A 244 3.63 -12.99 3.69
CA THR A 244 2.82 -12.80 2.51
C THR A 244 2.12 -11.44 2.63
N PHE A 245 2.36 -10.56 1.65
CA PHE A 245 1.57 -9.33 1.47
C PHE A 245 0.08 -9.69 1.54
N ASN A 246 -0.67 -9.08 2.46
CA ASN A 246 -2.12 -9.22 2.48
C ASN A 246 -2.74 -8.02 1.75
N PRO A 247 -2.98 -8.10 0.43
CA PRO A 247 -3.58 -7.01 -0.34
C PRO A 247 -4.94 -6.58 0.21
N ALA A 248 -5.61 -7.45 0.99
CA ALA A 248 -6.90 -7.14 1.60
C ALA A 248 -6.82 -6.02 2.65
N ASN A 249 -5.67 -5.84 3.32
CA ASN A 249 -5.50 -4.76 4.31
C ASN A 249 -5.10 -3.43 3.66
N GLY A 250 -4.41 -3.47 2.51
CA GLY A 250 -4.16 -2.27 1.68
C GLY A 250 -5.44 -1.69 1.06
N MET A 251 -6.47 -2.53 0.90
CA MET A 251 -7.73 -2.25 0.22
C MET A 251 -8.91 -1.96 1.17
N ALA A 252 -8.68 -1.73 2.46
CA ALA A 252 -9.71 -1.17 3.34
C ALA A 252 -9.94 0.32 3.04
N LEU A 253 -10.12 0.66 1.76
CA LEU A 253 -10.86 1.84 1.33
C LEU A 253 -12.10 1.90 2.22
N ILE A 254 -12.24 3.03 2.90
CA ILE A 254 -13.40 3.39 3.71
C ILE A 254 -14.63 3.05 2.87
N ARG A 255 -15.26 1.90 3.13
CA ARG A 255 -16.62 1.65 2.67
C ARG A 255 -17.44 2.62 3.48
N THR A 256 -17.64 3.82 2.92
CA THR A 256 -18.69 4.72 3.38
C THR A 256 -19.93 3.83 3.48
N SER A 257 -20.43 3.70 4.71
CA SER A 257 -21.49 2.77 5.06
C SER A 257 -22.79 3.35 4.49
N GLY A 258 -22.95 3.27 3.17
CA GLY A 258 -24.10 3.68 2.40
C GLY A 258 -24.76 2.44 1.82
N THR A 259 -25.93 2.12 2.35
CA THR A 259 -26.82 1.02 1.99
C THR A 259 -27.04 0.86 0.48
N GLY A 260 -27.12 -0.41 0.07
CA GLY A 260 -27.18 -0.86 -1.31
C GLY A 260 -28.26 -0.21 -2.15
N ASN A 261 -27.80 0.54 -3.14
CA ASN A 261 -28.40 0.77 -4.45
C ASN A 261 -27.21 0.97 -5.39
N ALA A 262 -27.31 0.60 -6.67
CA ALA A 262 -26.21 0.71 -7.65
C ALA A 262 -25.59 2.12 -7.59
N ALA A 263 -24.48 2.27 -6.86
CA ALA A 263 -23.99 3.56 -6.44
C ALA A 263 -23.40 4.26 -7.65
N THR A 264 -24.06 5.32 -8.12
CA THR A 264 -23.50 6.22 -9.11
C THR A 264 -22.20 6.76 -8.53
N ILE A 265 -21.07 6.43 -9.16
CA ILE A 265 -19.75 6.93 -8.74
C ILE A 265 -19.80 8.44 -8.91
N THR A 266 -19.73 9.17 -7.79
CA THR A 266 -19.64 10.62 -7.81
C THR A 266 -18.20 11.04 -8.15
N PRO A 267 -17.97 12.23 -8.72
CA PRO A 267 -16.62 12.73 -8.98
C PRO A 267 -15.73 12.75 -7.72
N ALA A 268 -16.32 13.01 -6.55
CA ALA A 268 -15.63 12.96 -5.27
C ALA A 268 -15.23 11.54 -4.85
N MET A 269 -16.01 10.51 -5.22
CA MET A 269 -15.61 9.12 -4.98
C MET A 269 -14.47 8.70 -5.92
N GLU A 270 -14.52 9.16 -7.17
CA GLU A 270 -13.49 8.87 -8.17
C GLU A 270 -12.11 9.42 -7.75
N ILE A 271 -12.06 10.65 -7.23
CA ILE A 271 -10.80 11.23 -6.73
C ILE A 271 -10.25 10.43 -5.54
N VAL A 272 -11.10 10.00 -4.60
CA VAL A 272 -10.69 9.15 -3.45
C VAL A 272 -10.10 7.82 -3.95
N MET A 273 -10.78 7.17 -4.89
CA MET A 273 -10.31 5.90 -5.47
C MET A 273 -8.96 6.07 -6.17
N LYS A 274 -8.77 7.17 -6.88
CA LYS A 274 -7.52 7.46 -7.60
C LYS A 274 -6.37 7.84 -6.68
N PHE A 275 -6.61 8.58 -5.61
CA PHE A 275 -5.62 8.77 -4.55
C PHE A 275 -5.20 7.42 -3.95
N ALA A 276 -6.17 6.54 -3.64
CA ALA A 276 -5.88 5.23 -3.09
C ALA A 276 -5.10 4.35 -4.09
N GLU A 277 -5.42 4.39 -5.38
CA GLU A 277 -4.70 3.68 -6.45
C GLU A 277 -3.22 4.11 -6.47
N VAL A 278 -2.95 5.41 -6.53
CA VAL A 278 -1.58 5.95 -6.59
C VAL A 278 -0.78 5.59 -5.33
N LEU A 279 -1.38 5.75 -4.14
CA LEU A 279 -0.71 5.37 -2.89
C LEU A 279 -0.45 3.86 -2.81
N THR A 280 -1.38 3.03 -3.30
CA THR A 280 -1.21 1.57 -3.35
C THR A 280 -0.09 1.17 -4.30
N MET A 281 0.00 1.80 -5.47
CA MET A 281 1.11 1.57 -6.41
C MET A 281 2.46 1.96 -5.81
N ALA A 282 2.53 3.11 -5.12
CA ALA A 282 3.75 3.54 -4.44
C ALA A 282 4.14 2.61 -3.28
N GLU A 283 3.18 2.11 -2.49
CA GLU A 283 3.43 1.11 -1.45
C GLU A 283 3.94 -0.20 -2.06
N ARG A 284 3.25 -0.70 -3.09
CA ARG A 284 3.62 -1.93 -3.82
C ARG A 284 5.00 -1.82 -4.45
N TYR A 285 5.35 -0.67 -5.00
CA TYR A 285 6.68 -0.40 -5.54
C TYR A 285 7.76 -0.58 -4.47
N GLY A 286 7.60 0.12 -3.34
CA GLY A 286 8.56 0.01 -2.22
C GLY A 286 8.68 -1.43 -1.74
N TYR A 287 7.54 -2.12 -1.61
CA TYR A 287 7.51 -3.52 -1.17
C TYR A 287 8.18 -4.47 -2.16
N ASN A 288 7.91 -4.35 -3.45
CA ASN A 288 8.43 -5.28 -4.45
C ASN A 288 9.92 -5.10 -4.72
N HIS A 289 10.41 -3.86 -4.72
CA HIS A 289 11.74 -3.54 -5.25
C HIS A 289 12.77 -3.18 -4.18
N VAL A 290 12.33 -2.63 -3.05
CA VAL A 290 13.25 -2.00 -2.07
C VAL A 290 13.26 -2.71 -0.72
N ASN A 291 12.41 -3.71 -0.50
CA ASN A 291 12.26 -4.36 0.80
C ASN A 291 13.44 -5.25 1.24
N THR A 292 14.50 -5.41 0.45
CA THR A 292 15.65 -6.23 0.87
C THR A 292 16.71 -5.36 1.54
N PRO A 293 16.98 -5.51 2.86
CA PRO A 293 18.00 -4.72 3.54
C PRO A 293 19.42 -5.19 3.20
N SER A 294 20.39 -4.27 3.24
CA SER A 294 21.82 -4.59 3.10
C SER A 294 22.64 -3.56 3.88
N THR A 295 23.32 -4.00 4.95
CA THR A 295 24.18 -3.11 5.74
C THR A 295 25.28 -2.49 4.88
N HIS A 296 25.96 -3.29 4.06
CA HIS A 296 27.02 -2.81 3.18
C HIS A 296 26.50 -1.83 2.10
N GLY A 297 25.34 -2.14 1.52
CA GLY A 297 24.71 -1.26 0.53
C GLY A 297 24.21 0.05 1.16
N ASP A 298 23.65 0.00 2.37
CA ASP A 298 23.15 1.18 3.07
C ASP A 298 24.28 2.10 3.55
N GLU A 299 25.43 1.52 3.94
CA GLU A 299 26.63 2.28 4.31
C GLU A 299 27.23 3.02 3.11
N SER A 300 27.17 2.43 1.91
CA SER A 300 27.71 3.00 0.66
C SER A 300 26.78 4.04 -0.01
N LEU A 301 25.58 4.28 0.54
CA LEU A 301 24.67 5.32 0.04
C LEU A 301 25.34 6.71 0.03
N SER A 302 25.05 7.48 -1.01
CA SER A 302 25.54 8.85 -1.13
C SER A 302 25.01 9.75 0.01
N PRO A 303 25.72 10.83 0.36
CA PRO A 303 25.28 11.77 1.38
C PRO A 303 23.89 12.37 1.13
N ASP A 304 23.52 12.59 -0.14
CA ASP A 304 22.21 13.13 -0.53
C ASP A 304 21.08 12.16 -0.18
N ILE A 305 21.26 10.86 -0.46
CA ILE A 305 20.27 9.83 -0.14
C ILE A 305 20.15 9.67 1.37
N LYS A 306 21.27 9.70 2.11
CA LYS A 306 21.25 9.69 3.59
C LYS A 306 20.48 10.90 4.12
N THR A 307 20.71 12.09 3.56
CA THR A 307 19.99 13.31 3.95
C THR A 307 18.50 13.20 3.68
N MET A 308 18.11 12.61 2.55
CA MET A 308 16.70 12.35 2.23
C MET A 308 16.06 11.33 3.19
N LEU A 309 16.76 10.25 3.56
CA LEU A 309 16.27 9.30 4.58
C LEU A 309 16.08 9.99 5.94
N LEU A 310 17.00 10.89 6.30
CA LEU A 310 16.96 11.69 7.52
C LEU A 310 15.91 12.83 7.50
N SER A 311 15.47 13.27 6.33
CA SER A 311 14.34 14.21 6.23
C SER A 311 13.00 13.48 6.27
N ALA A 312 12.94 12.24 5.78
CA ALA A 312 11.75 11.40 5.83
C ALA A 312 11.49 10.83 7.23
N ALA A 313 12.52 10.58 8.04
CA ALA A 313 12.41 10.05 9.41
C ALA A 313 13.49 10.64 10.32
N SER A 314 13.32 10.56 11.66
CA SER A 314 14.34 11.10 12.57
C SER A 314 15.71 10.43 12.41
N HIS A 315 16.78 11.13 12.79
CA HIS A 315 18.15 10.61 12.77
C HIS A 315 18.29 9.25 13.48
N ASN A 316 17.56 9.05 14.57
CA ASN A 316 17.63 7.83 15.37
C ASN A 316 16.80 6.67 14.80
N THR A 317 15.85 6.95 13.89
CA THR A 317 14.90 5.95 13.37
C THR A 317 15.13 5.62 11.90
N ALA A 318 15.62 6.56 11.08
CA ALA A 318 15.78 6.36 9.64
C ALA A 318 16.59 5.09 9.31
N PHE A 319 17.80 4.97 9.85
CA PHE A 319 18.64 3.80 9.61
C PHE A 319 18.10 2.52 10.26
N ARG A 320 17.38 2.63 11.39
CA ARG A 320 16.69 1.47 11.99
C ARG A 320 15.60 0.95 11.08
N PHE A 321 14.89 1.83 10.38
CA PHE A 321 13.88 1.41 9.42
C PHE A 321 14.50 0.71 8.22
N MET A 322 15.68 1.12 7.78
CA MET A 322 16.41 0.50 6.66
C MET A 322 16.91 -0.92 6.96
N GLN A 323 17.07 -1.28 8.24
CA GLN A 323 17.63 -2.56 8.69
C GLN A 323 16.68 -3.75 8.55
N THR A 324 15.37 -3.53 8.49
CA THR A 324 14.40 -4.64 8.38
C THR A 324 13.56 -4.50 7.12
N PRO A 325 13.20 -5.62 6.46
CA PRO A 325 12.40 -5.57 5.24
C PRO A 325 11.08 -4.83 5.46
N TYR A 326 10.45 -5.03 6.62
CA TYR A 326 9.14 -4.49 6.98
C TYR A 326 9.06 -2.98 7.07
N THR A 327 10.11 -2.37 7.62
CA THR A 327 10.13 -0.92 7.85
C THR A 327 10.83 -0.18 6.73
N ARG A 328 11.72 -0.87 6.00
CA ARG A 328 12.48 -0.30 4.89
C ARG A 328 11.56 0.16 3.78
N TYR A 329 10.66 -0.71 3.32
CA TYR A 329 9.75 -0.35 2.26
C TYR A 329 8.79 0.76 2.66
N MET A 330 8.37 0.84 3.94
CA MET A 330 7.52 1.92 4.45
C MET A 330 8.23 3.29 4.42
N LEU A 331 9.52 3.33 4.76
CA LEU A 331 10.31 4.55 4.66
C LEU A 331 10.47 5.00 3.20
N VAL A 332 10.70 4.05 2.30
CA VAL A 332 10.84 4.32 0.87
C VAL A 332 9.51 4.73 0.25
N PHE A 333 8.41 4.09 0.65
CA PHE A 333 7.05 4.48 0.28
C PHE A 333 6.78 5.93 0.67
N LYS A 334 7.13 6.34 1.90
CA LYS A 334 7.06 7.74 2.32
C LYS A 334 7.84 8.67 1.39
N ILE A 335 9.07 8.31 1.04
CA ILE A 335 9.93 9.11 0.14
C ILE A 335 9.27 9.26 -1.24
N ILE A 336 8.73 8.18 -1.79
CA ILE A 336 7.97 8.21 -3.05
C ILE A 336 6.78 9.17 -2.93
N VAL A 337 5.97 9.04 -1.89
CA VAL A 337 4.81 9.92 -1.68
C VAL A 337 5.22 11.38 -1.52
N GLN A 338 6.28 11.67 -0.77
CA GLN A 338 6.82 13.03 -0.66
C GLN A 338 7.24 13.58 -2.02
N PHE A 339 7.93 12.78 -2.85
CA PHE A 339 8.30 13.17 -4.20
C PHE A 339 7.08 13.46 -5.08
N LEU A 340 6.08 12.56 -5.08
CA LEU A 340 4.83 12.74 -5.84
C LEU A 340 4.13 14.04 -5.44
N LEU A 341 4.01 14.33 -4.15
CA LEU A 341 3.37 15.56 -3.66
C LEU A 341 4.15 16.82 -4.01
N GLN A 342 5.49 16.76 -4.03
CA GLN A 342 6.33 17.91 -4.32
C GLN A 342 6.54 18.19 -5.82
N ARG A 343 6.36 17.17 -6.67
CA ARG A 343 6.69 17.24 -8.10
C ARG A 343 5.51 17.06 -9.05
N ILE A 344 4.48 16.29 -8.66
CA ILE A 344 3.39 15.87 -9.55
C ILE A 344 2.02 16.32 -9.03
N LEU A 345 1.69 16.09 -7.76
CA LEU A 345 0.37 16.39 -7.20
C LEU A 345 0.24 17.87 -6.77
N ARG A 346 0.67 18.76 -7.66
CA ARG A 346 0.65 20.22 -7.51
C ARG A 346 -0.13 20.87 -8.64
N GLN A 347 -0.67 22.05 -8.37
CA GLN A 347 -1.42 22.83 -9.37
C GLN A 347 -0.58 23.26 -10.59
N ASP A 348 0.75 23.29 -10.48
CA ASP A 348 1.69 23.67 -11.55
C ASP A 348 2.36 22.48 -12.25
N ALA A 349 1.83 21.27 -12.06
CA ALA A 349 2.41 20.04 -12.63
C ALA A 349 2.41 19.98 -14.16
N PHE A 350 1.58 20.81 -14.80
CA PHE A 350 1.36 20.87 -16.25
C PHE A 350 1.92 22.14 -16.89
N VAL A 351 2.82 22.85 -16.21
CA VAL A 351 3.51 24.00 -16.83
C VAL A 351 4.35 23.54 -18.02
N GLY A 352 4.27 24.25 -19.13
CA GLY A 352 5.08 24.03 -20.33
C GLY A 352 4.33 23.48 -21.54
N PHE A 353 3.04 23.14 -21.42
CA PHE A 353 2.23 22.74 -22.58
C PHE A 353 1.84 23.94 -23.45
N ASP A 354 1.45 25.05 -22.81
CA ASP A 354 1.06 26.28 -23.49
C ASP A 354 1.40 27.48 -22.61
N ARG A 355 2.37 28.29 -23.06
CA ARG A 355 2.86 29.43 -22.29
C ARG A 355 1.77 30.45 -21.98
N GLN A 356 0.83 30.67 -22.89
CA GLN A 356 -0.25 31.64 -22.66
C GLN A 356 -1.21 31.13 -21.59
N ILE A 357 -1.53 29.83 -21.61
CA ILE A 357 -2.36 29.21 -20.58
C ILE A 357 -1.65 29.25 -19.22
N ASP A 358 -0.36 28.95 -19.19
CA ASP A 358 0.46 29.01 -17.98
C ASP A 358 0.45 30.42 -17.36
N ASP A 359 0.64 31.45 -18.19
CA ASP A 359 0.62 32.85 -17.75
C ASP A 359 -0.77 33.25 -17.21
N ASN A 360 -1.86 32.81 -17.85
CA ASN A 360 -3.23 33.02 -17.38
C ASN A 360 -3.47 32.34 -16.03
N MET A 361 -3.15 31.05 -15.90
CA MET A 361 -3.31 30.28 -14.67
C MET A 361 -2.52 30.91 -13.52
N LYS A 362 -1.28 31.34 -13.80
CA LYS A 362 -0.44 32.08 -12.84
C LYS A 362 -1.08 33.40 -12.43
N GLY A 363 -1.66 34.14 -13.38
CA GLY A 363 -2.37 35.39 -13.14
C GLY A 363 -3.63 35.25 -12.30
N TYR A 364 -4.40 34.17 -12.46
CA TYR A 364 -5.54 33.89 -11.59
C TYR A 364 -5.08 33.47 -10.19
N ARG A 365 -4.04 32.64 -10.11
CA ARG A 365 -3.51 32.15 -8.83
C ARG A 365 -2.90 33.25 -7.98
N SER A 366 -2.23 34.23 -8.59
CA SER A 366 -1.67 35.38 -7.87
C SER A 366 -2.73 36.28 -7.22
N GLN A 367 -4.02 36.08 -7.55
CA GLN A 367 -5.15 36.79 -6.95
C GLN A 367 -5.83 35.98 -5.83
N ILE A 368 -5.42 34.73 -5.61
CA ILE A 368 -5.94 33.87 -4.54
C ILE A 368 -5.05 34.02 -3.30
N PHE A 369 -5.55 34.75 -2.32
CA PHE A 369 -4.94 34.96 -1.00
C PHE A 369 -5.80 34.29 0.07
N GLY A 370 -5.24 34.16 1.29
CA GLY A 370 -6.01 33.69 2.45
C GLY A 370 -7.22 34.57 2.78
N SER A 371 -7.19 35.84 2.39
CA SER A 371 -8.25 36.83 2.58
C SER A 371 -9.20 36.97 1.38
N THR A 372 -9.00 36.24 0.28
CA THR A 372 -9.85 36.36 -0.92
C THR A 372 -11.28 35.91 -0.58
N PRO A 373 -12.32 36.75 -0.84
CA PRO A 373 -13.70 36.37 -0.60
C PRO A 373 -14.07 35.07 -1.31
N GLY A 374 -14.84 34.21 -0.64
CA GLY A 374 -15.16 32.87 -1.14
C GLY A 374 -15.75 32.83 -2.56
N PRO A 375 -16.72 33.69 -2.93
CA PRO A 375 -17.25 33.73 -4.30
C PRO A 375 -16.19 34.07 -5.36
N ILE A 376 -15.30 35.04 -5.06
CA ILE A 376 -14.19 35.42 -5.96
C ILE A 376 -13.19 34.27 -6.07
N LYS A 377 -12.85 33.63 -4.95
CA LYS A 377 -11.96 32.47 -4.93
C LYS A 377 -12.49 31.33 -5.80
N ARG A 378 -13.78 31.01 -5.66
CA ARG A 378 -14.45 29.99 -6.49
C ARG A 378 -14.40 30.36 -7.97
N GLN A 379 -14.64 31.63 -8.32
CA GLN A 379 -14.56 32.09 -9.70
C GLN A 379 -13.14 31.93 -10.28
N LEU A 380 -12.10 32.31 -9.52
CA LEU A 380 -10.70 32.15 -9.94
C LEU A 380 -10.32 30.68 -10.11
N LEU A 381 -10.70 29.80 -9.18
CA LEU A 381 -10.47 28.35 -9.29
C LEU A 381 -11.22 27.75 -10.49
N THR A 382 -12.44 28.22 -10.76
CA THR A 382 -13.20 27.81 -11.96
C THR A 382 -12.51 28.27 -13.24
N ALA A 383 -11.94 29.48 -13.26
CA ALA A 383 -11.17 29.98 -14.40
C ALA A 383 -9.91 29.13 -14.64
N ILE A 384 -9.17 28.78 -13.59
CA ILE A 384 -8.01 27.88 -13.67
C ILE A 384 -8.40 26.51 -14.23
N ALA A 385 -9.49 25.92 -13.74
CA ALA A 385 -9.98 24.63 -14.23
C ALA A 385 -10.38 24.68 -15.72
N ASN A 386 -10.98 25.79 -16.17
CA ASN A 386 -11.34 26.00 -17.58
C ASN A 386 -10.11 26.15 -18.47
N GLU A 387 -9.09 26.89 -18.02
CA GLU A 387 -7.81 26.98 -18.71
C GLU A 387 -7.14 25.61 -18.82
N PHE A 388 -7.15 24.81 -17.75
CA PHE A 388 -6.60 23.46 -17.79
C PHE A 388 -7.34 22.53 -18.76
N LYS A 389 -8.68 22.62 -18.84
CA LYS A 389 -9.46 21.88 -19.86
C LYS A 389 -9.05 22.24 -21.29
N ARG A 390 -8.59 23.47 -21.55
CA ARG A 390 -8.03 23.84 -22.85
C ARG A 390 -6.70 23.14 -23.11
N VAL A 391 -5.82 23.01 -22.09
CA VAL A 391 -4.59 22.22 -22.19
C VAL A 391 -4.90 20.76 -22.53
N GLN A 392 -5.86 20.15 -21.83
CA GLN A 392 -6.30 18.77 -22.09
C GLN A 392 -6.84 18.54 -23.49
N SER A 393 -7.50 19.55 -24.08
CA SER A 393 -8.08 19.45 -25.42
C SER A 393 -7.04 19.40 -26.55
N ARG A 394 -5.76 19.62 -26.24
CA ARG A 394 -4.69 19.57 -27.23
C ARG A 394 -4.39 18.13 -27.66
N PRO A 395 -4.13 17.88 -28.96
CA PRO A 395 -3.87 16.54 -29.46
C PRO A 395 -2.56 15.94 -28.92
N ASP A 396 -1.59 16.77 -28.52
CA ASP A 396 -0.29 16.36 -27.99
C ASP A 396 -0.28 16.16 -26.47
N PHE A 397 -1.41 16.38 -25.79
CA PHE A 397 -1.48 16.37 -24.33
C PHE A 397 -1.05 15.03 -23.73
N ARG A 398 -1.59 13.91 -24.24
CA ARG A 398 -1.31 12.56 -23.72
C ARG A 398 0.15 12.17 -23.92
N ASP A 399 0.73 12.47 -25.08
CA ASP A 399 2.15 12.21 -25.35
C ASP A 399 3.06 13.07 -24.46
N GLY A 400 2.69 14.34 -24.25
CA GLY A 400 3.38 15.21 -23.31
C GLY A 400 3.31 14.69 -21.87
N LEU A 401 2.15 14.15 -21.45
CA LEU A 401 1.96 13.56 -20.14
C LEU A 401 2.88 12.35 -19.93
N ASN A 402 2.97 11.46 -20.92
CA ASN A 402 3.88 10.32 -20.89
C ASN A 402 5.35 10.75 -20.80
N ARG A 403 5.75 11.79 -21.55
CA ARG A 403 7.11 12.36 -21.45
C ARG A 403 7.40 12.96 -20.08
N LEU A 404 6.44 13.67 -19.49
CA LEU A 404 6.57 14.21 -18.13
C LEU A 404 6.68 13.08 -17.09
N ALA A 405 5.86 12.03 -17.21
CA ALA A 405 5.93 10.87 -16.33
C ALA A 405 7.31 10.19 -16.40
N GLN A 406 7.84 9.97 -17.60
CA GLN A 406 9.19 9.43 -17.81
C GLN A 406 10.26 10.35 -17.23
N GLN A 407 10.20 11.65 -17.49
CA GLN A 407 11.14 12.62 -16.93
C GLN A 407 11.15 12.61 -15.39
N ARG A 408 9.98 12.45 -14.75
CA ARG A 408 9.89 12.34 -13.28
C ARG A 408 10.41 11.00 -12.77
N ALA A 409 10.18 9.92 -13.50
CA ALA A 409 10.79 8.64 -13.20
C ALA A 409 12.32 8.73 -13.28
N ASP A 410 12.87 9.36 -14.33
CA ASP A 410 14.31 9.59 -14.50
C ASP A 410 14.92 10.45 -13.38
N GLU A 411 14.19 11.47 -12.91
CA GLU A 411 14.63 12.30 -11.77
C GLU A 411 14.74 11.47 -10.48
N MET A 412 13.80 10.55 -10.24
CA MET A 412 13.74 9.77 -9.02
C MET A 412 14.60 8.50 -9.06
N TRP A 413 14.78 7.91 -10.25
CA TRP A 413 15.41 6.61 -10.47
C TRP A 413 16.81 6.48 -9.84
N PRO A 414 17.75 7.42 -10.00
CA PRO A 414 19.09 7.30 -9.42
C PRO A 414 19.11 7.16 -7.89
N THR A 415 18.05 7.62 -7.23
CA THR A 415 17.87 7.50 -5.79
C THR A 415 17.31 6.14 -5.41
N LEU A 416 16.23 5.71 -6.10
CA LEU A 416 15.57 4.44 -5.80
C LEU A 416 16.44 3.24 -6.17
N GLU A 417 17.13 3.28 -7.31
CA GLU A 417 18.04 2.22 -7.77
C GLU A 417 19.10 1.88 -6.72
N LYS A 418 19.69 2.89 -6.07
CA LYS A 418 20.70 2.69 -5.01
C LYS A 418 20.13 2.13 -3.71
N LEU A 419 18.82 2.26 -3.50
CA LEU A 419 18.14 1.67 -2.35
C LEU A 419 17.75 0.21 -2.62
N MET A 420 17.77 -0.23 -3.88
CA MET A 420 17.50 -1.61 -4.28
C MET A 420 18.77 -2.47 -4.14
N HIS A 421 18.72 -3.44 -3.22
CA HIS A 421 19.85 -4.35 -2.99
C HIS A 421 19.75 -5.67 -3.74
N LEU A 422 18.60 -5.93 -4.37
CA LEU A 422 18.37 -7.08 -5.25
C LEU A 422 17.81 -6.60 -6.57
N GLN A 423 18.24 -7.26 -7.64
CA GLN A 423 17.63 -7.07 -8.94
C GLN A 423 16.23 -7.71 -8.92
N THR A 424 15.24 -6.90 -9.26
CA THR A 424 13.86 -7.32 -9.40
C THR A 424 13.41 -7.15 -10.85
N GLU A 425 12.28 -7.76 -11.19
CA GLU A 425 11.71 -7.59 -12.52
C GLU A 425 11.16 -6.16 -12.68
N ARG A 426 11.60 -5.47 -13.74
CA ARG A 426 11.01 -4.22 -14.27
C ARG A 426 10.78 -3.06 -13.27
N PRO A 427 11.73 -2.75 -12.36
CA PRO A 427 11.55 -1.69 -11.38
C PRO A 427 11.48 -0.28 -11.98
N TYR A 428 11.98 -0.07 -13.19
CA TYR A 428 11.90 1.25 -13.83
C TYR A 428 10.55 1.44 -14.53
N GLU A 429 10.04 0.40 -15.17
CA GLU A 429 8.73 0.41 -15.81
C GLU A 429 7.61 0.59 -14.77
N ASP A 430 7.67 -0.14 -13.65
CA ASP A 430 6.71 0.03 -12.54
C ASP A 430 6.75 1.46 -11.97
N LEU A 431 7.92 2.11 -11.99
CA LEU A 431 8.07 3.52 -11.58
C LEU A 431 7.42 4.46 -12.60
N CYS A 432 7.63 4.23 -13.90
CA CYS A 432 7.00 4.99 -14.97
C CYS A 432 5.47 4.91 -14.90
N ASP A 433 4.93 3.71 -14.70
CA ASP A 433 3.50 3.48 -14.55
C ASP A 433 2.93 4.23 -13.33
N LEU A 434 3.65 4.20 -12.21
CA LEU A 434 3.29 4.99 -11.02
C LEU A 434 3.28 6.50 -11.31
N MET A 435 4.31 7.03 -11.99
CA MET A 435 4.37 8.45 -12.33
C MET A 435 3.21 8.84 -13.25
N LEU A 436 2.87 7.99 -14.24
CA LEU A 436 1.75 8.22 -15.14
C LEU A 436 0.42 8.24 -14.38
N LYS A 437 0.18 7.29 -13.46
CA LYS A 437 -1.02 7.29 -12.61
C LYS A 437 -1.10 8.49 -11.67
N ALA A 438 0.03 8.95 -11.15
CA ALA A 438 0.08 10.19 -10.38
C ALA A 438 -0.29 11.42 -11.23
N TYR A 439 0.12 11.45 -12.50
CA TYR A 439 -0.25 12.50 -13.44
C TYR A 439 -1.74 12.45 -13.85
N GLU A 440 -2.31 11.25 -14.04
CA GLU A 440 -3.77 11.09 -14.21
C GLU A 440 -4.55 11.62 -12.99
N LEU A 441 -4.04 11.39 -11.77
CA LEU A 441 -4.63 11.96 -10.56
C LEU A 441 -4.50 13.49 -10.53
N ALA A 442 -3.32 14.03 -10.82
CA ALA A 442 -3.08 15.47 -10.90
C ALA A 442 -4.00 16.14 -11.94
N GLU A 443 -4.28 15.45 -13.05
CA GLU A 443 -5.19 15.90 -14.09
C GLU A 443 -6.61 16.12 -13.54
N MET A 444 -7.18 15.14 -12.83
CA MET A 444 -8.51 15.30 -12.24
C MET A 444 -8.53 16.40 -11.17
N MET A 445 -7.47 16.50 -10.36
CA MET A 445 -7.35 17.56 -9.36
C MET A 445 -7.34 18.95 -10.01
N ALA A 446 -6.62 19.11 -11.13
CA ALA A 446 -6.52 20.38 -11.86
C ALA A 446 -7.82 20.77 -12.59
N CYS A 447 -8.66 19.79 -12.95
CA CYS A 447 -10.01 20.05 -13.47
C CYS A 447 -11.03 20.46 -12.39
N GLY A 448 -10.72 20.18 -11.12
CA GLY A 448 -11.59 20.48 -9.99
C GLY A 448 -11.49 21.93 -9.51
N ILE A 449 -12.49 22.36 -8.73
CA ILE A 449 -12.45 23.63 -7.98
C ILE A 449 -12.02 23.42 -6.52
N GLU A 450 -11.59 22.20 -6.19
CA GLU A 450 -11.22 21.80 -4.83
C GLU A 450 -9.75 22.08 -4.56
N GLU A 451 -9.44 22.52 -3.35
CA GLU A 451 -8.07 22.67 -2.88
C GLU A 451 -7.69 21.46 -2.03
N TYR A 452 -6.61 20.79 -2.39
CA TYR A 452 -6.12 19.64 -1.66
C TYR A 452 -5.04 20.05 -0.66
N ARG A 453 -5.15 19.55 0.58
CA ARG A 453 -4.17 19.76 1.64
C ARG A 453 -3.62 18.42 2.11
N TYR A 454 -2.32 18.41 2.38
CA TYR A 454 -1.55 17.24 2.80
C TYR A 454 -0.91 17.49 4.15
N VAL A 455 -1.43 16.86 5.21
CA VAL A 455 -0.93 17.05 6.57
C VAL A 455 -0.19 15.79 7.02
N TRP A 456 1.12 15.90 7.21
CA TRP A 456 1.94 14.80 7.71
C TRP A 456 1.85 14.66 9.23
N ALA A 457 1.68 13.44 9.72
CA ALA A 457 1.86 13.15 11.14
C ALA A 457 3.35 13.21 11.50
N ASN A 458 3.67 13.99 12.54
CA ASN A 458 5.04 14.12 13.05
C ASN A 458 5.36 13.00 14.04
N ILE A 459 6.66 12.78 14.23
CA ILE A 459 7.15 11.83 15.23
C ILE A 459 6.79 12.37 16.62
N GLY A 460 6.17 11.52 17.44
CA GLY A 460 5.69 11.89 18.77
C GLY A 460 4.25 12.41 18.81
N ASP A 461 3.62 12.67 17.66
CA ASP A 461 2.20 13.05 17.62
C ASP A 461 1.34 11.96 18.24
N ARG A 462 0.29 12.34 18.98
CA ARG A 462 -0.69 11.36 19.49
C ARG A 462 -1.48 10.76 18.34
N PHE A 463 -1.68 9.46 18.39
CA PHE A 463 -2.52 8.76 17.43
C PHE A 463 -3.98 9.19 17.58
N ARG A 464 -4.62 9.47 16.43
CA ARG A 464 -6.04 9.86 16.33
C ARG A 464 -6.73 8.98 15.31
N LYS A 465 -7.67 8.15 15.74
CA LYS A 465 -8.29 7.11 14.88
C LYS A 465 -9.08 7.70 13.70
N ASP A 466 -9.57 8.92 13.83
CA ASP A 466 -10.38 9.57 12.80
C ASP A 466 -9.53 10.06 11.62
N THR A 467 -8.28 10.47 11.91
CA THR A 467 -7.36 11.05 10.91
C THR A 467 -6.20 10.13 10.53
N MET A 468 -5.96 9.05 11.29
CA MET A 468 -4.80 8.17 11.13
C MET A 468 -5.22 6.70 11.09
N GLU A 469 -4.46 5.90 10.35
CA GLU A 469 -4.61 4.46 10.24
C GLU A 469 -3.27 3.78 10.59
N PRO A 470 -3.23 2.88 11.60
CA PRO A 470 -2.00 2.21 11.99
C PRO A 470 -1.63 1.15 10.96
N ARG A 471 -0.38 1.19 10.48
CA ARG A 471 0.17 0.29 9.45
C ARG A 471 1.40 -0.47 9.93
N ASP A 472 1.51 -0.70 11.24
CA ASP A 472 2.59 -1.52 11.77
C ASP A 472 2.58 -2.92 11.14
N PRO A 473 3.75 -3.52 10.88
CA PRO A 473 3.85 -4.82 10.22
C PRO A 473 3.53 -6.00 11.15
N TYR A 474 3.31 -5.75 12.45
CA TYR A 474 3.18 -6.79 13.46
C TYR A 474 1.72 -7.21 13.65
N PRO A 475 1.42 -8.51 13.82
CA PRO A 475 0.04 -9.01 13.86
C PRO A 475 -0.76 -8.62 15.12
N ASN A 476 -0.09 -8.12 16.18
CA ASN A 476 -0.69 -7.87 17.48
C ASN A 476 -0.97 -6.37 17.74
N ILE A 477 -1.35 -5.63 16.70
CA ILE A 477 -1.70 -4.22 16.85
C ILE A 477 -3.04 -4.13 17.56
N LEU A 478 -3.09 -3.30 18.61
CA LEU A 478 -4.33 -3.01 19.32
C LEU A 478 -5.33 -2.33 18.35
N PRO A 479 -6.65 -2.52 18.52
CA PRO A 479 -7.64 -1.77 17.75
C PRO A 479 -7.41 -0.26 17.82
N ALA A 480 -7.80 0.48 16.78
CA ALA A 480 -7.53 1.91 16.67
C ALA A 480 -8.09 2.71 17.86
N GLU A 481 -9.27 2.34 18.37
CA GLU A 481 -9.88 2.92 19.57
C GLU A 481 -8.99 2.74 20.81
N GLU A 482 -8.36 1.58 20.93
CA GLU A 482 -7.49 1.26 22.06
C GLU A 482 -6.14 1.98 21.97
N LEU A 483 -5.59 2.10 20.77
CA LEU A 483 -4.37 2.87 20.51
C LEU A 483 -4.54 4.34 20.91
N GLU A 484 -5.68 4.93 20.54
CA GLU A 484 -6.04 6.30 20.90
C GLU A 484 -6.27 6.44 22.41
N ARG A 485 -7.06 5.52 23.01
CA ARG A 485 -7.35 5.52 24.47
C ARG A 485 -6.08 5.42 25.32
N ARG A 486 -5.09 4.64 24.89
CA ARG A 486 -3.80 4.48 25.58
C ARG A 486 -2.81 5.61 25.27
N GLY A 487 -3.16 6.54 24.39
CA GLY A 487 -2.30 7.66 24.02
C GLY A 487 -1.01 7.22 23.32
N HIS A 488 -1.06 6.18 22.48
CA HIS A 488 0.10 5.80 21.67
C HIS A 488 0.50 6.96 20.75
N THR A 489 1.80 7.05 20.48
CA THR A 489 2.38 8.10 19.64
C THR A 489 2.86 7.55 18.31
N VAL A 490 2.89 8.42 17.31
CA VAL A 490 3.38 8.12 15.97
C VAL A 490 4.91 8.04 15.98
N LYS A 491 5.44 6.96 15.42
CA LYS A 491 6.88 6.74 15.19
C LYS A 491 7.29 7.15 13.77
N LEU A 492 6.38 7.01 12.81
CA LEU A 492 6.57 7.46 11.42
C LEU A 492 5.22 7.76 10.78
N GLY A 493 4.99 8.99 10.33
CA GLY A 493 3.93 9.28 9.36
C GLY A 493 4.37 8.83 7.96
N VAL A 494 3.76 7.77 7.43
CA VAL A 494 4.10 7.10 6.15
C VAL A 494 3.43 7.80 4.97
N THR A 495 2.18 8.20 5.12
CA THR A 495 1.43 9.03 4.16
C THR A 495 0.79 10.21 4.89
N PRO A 496 0.47 11.32 4.21
CA PRO A 496 -0.24 12.43 4.84
C PRO A 496 -1.74 12.14 4.97
N LEU A 497 -2.40 12.83 5.90
CA LEU A 497 -3.84 13.05 5.87
C LEU A 497 -4.14 13.91 4.65
N ILE A 498 -5.01 13.42 3.77
CA ILE A 498 -5.43 14.13 2.56
C ILE A 498 -6.84 14.66 2.80
N THR A 499 -6.99 15.96 2.68
CA THR A 499 -8.27 16.67 2.79
C THR A 499 -8.48 17.49 1.52
N SER A 500 -9.73 17.61 1.08
CA SER A 500 -10.13 18.56 0.06
C SER A 500 -10.98 19.66 0.69
N ARG A 501 -10.84 20.88 0.16
CA ARG A 501 -11.59 22.05 0.59
C ARG A 501 -12.30 22.63 -0.61
N THR A 502 -13.60 22.78 -0.50
CA THR A 502 -14.45 23.38 -1.53
C THR A 502 -15.08 24.65 -0.98
N THR A 503 -15.08 25.71 -1.79
CA THR A 503 -15.73 26.98 -1.44
C THR A 503 -17.05 27.09 -2.19
N SER A 504 -18.15 27.23 -1.46
CA SER A 504 -19.50 27.36 -2.01
C SER A 504 -19.69 28.72 -2.70
N ALA A 505 -20.79 28.87 -3.46
CA ALA A 505 -21.14 30.16 -4.08
C ALA A 505 -21.41 31.25 -3.03
N ASN A 506 -21.84 30.85 -1.83
CA ASN A 506 -22.14 31.75 -0.73
C ASN A 506 -20.88 32.10 0.09
N GLY A 507 -19.75 31.47 -0.24
CA GLY A 507 -18.49 31.63 0.48
C GLY A 507 -18.31 30.66 1.66
N ASP A 508 -19.24 29.73 1.87
CA ASP A 508 -19.09 28.67 2.85
C ASP A 508 -17.94 27.75 2.44
N VAL A 509 -17.26 27.21 3.43
CA VAL A 509 -16.11 26.34 3.24
C VAL A 509 -16.50 24.96 3.71
N GLU A 510 -16.52 24.01 2.79
CA GLU A 510 -16.70 22.59 3.10
C GLU A 510 -15.34 21.90 3.03
N GLU A 511 -14.97 21.18 4.08
CA GLU A 511 -13.76 20.37 4.14
C GLU A 511 -14.15 18.89 4.20
N ALA A 512 -13.62 18.09 3.29
CA ALA A 512 -13.86 16.67 3.19
C ALA A 512 -12.55 15.90 3.39
N GLN A 513 -12.59 14.85 4.21
CA GLN A 513 -11.46 13.93 4.33
C GLN A 513 -11.45 12.96 3.16
N ILE A 514 -10.36 12.97 2.38
CA ILE A 514 -10.17 12.09 1.23
C ILE A 514 -9.54 10.77 1.68
N LEU A 515 -8.42 10.84 2.44
CA LEU A 515 -7.73 9.67 2.97
C LEU A 515 -7.10 9.97 4.33
N LYS A 516 -7.09 8.96 5.21
CA LYS A 516 -6.38 9.00 6.50
C LYS A 516 -4.86 8.92 6.28
N ALA A 517 -4.10 9.48 7.21
CA ALA A 517 -2.66 9.32 7.26
C ALA A 517 -2.29 7.89 7.69
N PHE A 518 -1.43 7.21 6.94
CA PHE A 518 -0.85 5.94 7.37
C PHE A 518 0.29 6.22 8.33
N VAL A 519 0.30 5.54 9.47
CA VAL A 519 1.29 5.77 10.52
C VAL A 519 1.85 4.46 11.07
N LEU A 520 3.13 4.46 11.44
CA LEU A 520 3.72 3.44 12.30
C LEU A 520 3.71 3.94 13.74
N MET A 521 3.43 3.04 14.68
CA MET A 521 3.25 3.38 16.09
C MET A 521 4.53 3.15 16.89
N GLU A 522 4.75 3.98 17.91
CA GLU A 522 5.79 3.71 18.90
C GLU A 522 5.34 2.52 19.75
N THR A 523 6.15 1.46 19.78
CA THR A 523 5.95 0.33 20.70
C THR A 523 6.16 0.84 22.12
N MET A 524 5.10 0.87 22.93
CA MET A 524 5.25 1.12 24.36
C MET A 524 6.13 0.01 24.95
N ARG A 525 7.22 0.41 25.62
CA ARG A 525 7.96 -0.52 26.47
C ARG A 525 7.01 -0.91 27.59
N ALA A 526 6.66 -2.19 27.63
CA ALA A 526 5.85 -2.79 28.68
C ALA A 526 6.52 -2.64 30.04
#